data_AF-A0A2E1CE05-F1
#
_entry.id   AF-A0A2E1CE05-F1
#
_cell.length_a   1.000
_cell.length_b   1.000
_cell.length_c   1.000
_cell.angle_alpha   90.00
_cell.angle_beta   90.00
_cell.angle_gamma   90.00
#
_symmetry.space_group_name_H-M   'P 1'
#
loop_
_entity.id
_entity.type
_entity.pdbx_description
1 polymer ?
#
loop_
_entity_poly.entity_id
_entity_poly.type
_entity_poly.pdbx_seq_one_letter_code
_entity_poly.pdbx_strand_id
1 'polypeptide(L)' 'TIKYSGFQVPADWLVGYGLDVAERYRNLPDIWVASSES' A
#
# COMPACT_ATOMS: atom_id res chain seq x y z
N THR A 1 -13.10 -5.02 -19.56
CA THR A 1 -12.54 -3.68 -19.25
C THR A 1 -12.75 -3.37 -17.78
N ILE A 2 -11.76 -2.78 -17.12
CA ILE A 2 -11.93 -2.30 -15.74
C ILE A 2 -12.90 -1.12 -15.79
N LYS A 3 -14.02 -1.21 -15.06
CA LYS A 3 -15.05 -0.15 -15.03
C LYS A 3 -14.75 0.94 -14.00
N TYR A 4 -14.06 0.59 -12.93
CA TYR A 4 -13.71 1.49 -11.84
C TYR A 4 -12.27 1.22 -11.41
N SER A 5 -11.42 2.23 -11.51
CA SER A 5 -10.06 2.24 -11.01
C SER A 5 -9.96 3.36 -9.98
N GLY A 6 -9.38 3.06 -8.81
CA GLY A 6 -9.17 4.04 -7.76
C GLY A 6 -7.99 4.94 -8.10
N PHE A 7 -6.78 4.40 -7.97
CA PHE A 7 -5.53 5.11 -8.23
C PHE A 7 -4.57 4.21 -8.99
N GLN A 8 -3.76 4.84 -9.83
CA GLN A 8 -2.61 4.19 -10.45
C GLN A 8 -1.37 4.55 -9.64
N VAL A 9 -0.69 3.54 -9.11
CA VAL A 9 0.46 3.70 -8.22
C VAL A 9 1.72 3.12 -8.87
N PRO A 10 2.92 3.58 -8.47
CA PRO A 10 4.18 2.96 -8.88
C PRO A 10 4.26 1.47 -8.49
N ALA A 11 5.16 0.73 -9.14
CA ALA A 11 5.45 -0.66 -8.81
C ALA A 11 6.39 -0.78 -7.58
N ASP A 12 6.15 0.04 -6.55
CA ASP A 12 6.88 0.07 -5.30
C ASP A 12 6.15 -0.74 -4.21
N TRP A 13 6.83 -1.00 -3.10
CA TRP A 13 6.24 -1.73 -1.97
C TRP A 13 5.35 -0.79 -1.14
N LEU A 14 4.04 -1.04 -1.11
CA LEU A 14 3.06 -0.17 -0.45
C LEU A 14 2.46 -0.82 0.80
N VAL A 15 2.23 -0.01 1.84
CA VAL A 15 1.59 -0.40 3.11
C VAL A 15 0.60 0.67 3.55
N GLY A 16 -0.28 0.33 4.50
CA GLY A 16 -1.28 1.26 5.01
C GLY A 16 -2.63 1.15 4.33
N TYR A 17 -3.65 1.79 4.91
CA TYR A 17 -5.03 1.72 4.43
C TYR A 17 -5.53 0.26 4.23
N GLY A 18 -5.18 -0.62 5.16
CA GLY A 18 -5.48 -2.06 5.09
C GLY A 18 -4.44 -2.90 4.34
N LEU A 19 -3.50 -2.30 3.60
CA LEU A 19 -2.34 -3.00 3.05
C LEU A 19 -1.33 -3.30 4.15
N ASP A 20 -0.74 -4.50 4.13
CA ASP A 20 0.11 -4.99 5.22
C ASP A 20 1.36 -5.73 4.75
N VAL A 21 2.34 -5.74 5.65
CA VAL A 21 3.56 -6.55 5.54
C VAL A 21 3.78 -7.22 6.89
N ALA A 22 3.85 -8.54 6.90
CA ALA A 22 3.99 -9.33 8.13
C ALA A 22 2.96 -8.92 9.21
N GLU A 23 1.71 -8.71 8.81
CA GLU A 23 0.60 -8.31 9.67
C GLU A 23 0.70 -6.90 10.30
N ARG A 24 1.69 -6.10 9.90
CA ARG A 24 1.88 -4.72 10.37
C ARG A 24 1.32 -3.71 9.38
N TYR A 25 1.10 -2.48 9.85
CA TYR A 25 0.76 -1.30 9.04
C TYR A 25 -0.68 -1.19 8.50
N ARG A 26 -1.57 -2.17 8.72
CA ARG A 26 -2.99 -2.10 8.28
C ARG A 26 -3.75 -0.87 8.76
N ASN A 27 -3.45 -0.41 9.96
CA ASN A 27 -4.17 0.66 10.65
C ASN A 27 -3.68 2.06 10.28
N LEU A 28 -2.69 2.20 9.38
CA LEU A 28 -2.28 3.54 8.93
C LEU A 28 -3.41 4.20 8.13
N PRO A 29 -3.69 5.48 8.37
CA PRO A 29 -4.80 6.19 7.73
C PRO A 29 -4.56 6.45 6.24
N ASP A 30 -3.29 6.42 5.81
CA ASP A 30 -2.85 6.73 4.46
C ASP A 30 -2.06 5.55 3.84
N ILE A 31 -1.79 5.63 2.54
CA ILE A 31 -0.93 4.70 1.80
C ILE A 31 0.51 5.22 1.82
N TRP A 32 1.45 4.37 2.23
CA TRP A 32 2.86 4.69 2.37
C TRP A 32 3.72 3.76 1.54
N VAL A 33 4.88 4.25 1.07
CA VAL A 33 5.94 3.40 0.51
C VAL A 33 6.72 2.79 1.68
N ALA A 34 6.77 1.46 1.74
CA ALA A 34 7.55 0.75 2.73
C ALA A 34 9.03 0.87 2.38
N SER A 35 9.80 1.49 3.27
CA SER A 35 11.25 1.45 3.20
C SER A 35 11.71 0.04 3.52
N SER A 36 12.35 -0.63 2.56
CA SER A 36 13.16 -1.80 2.82
C SER A 36 14.44 -1.34 3.53
N GLU A 37 14.37 -1.07 4.84
CA GLU A 37 15.57 -1.21 5.64
C GLU A 37 15.90 -2.71 5.69
N SER A 38 17.08 -3.04 5.15
CA SER A 38 17.63 -4.40 5.15
C SER A 38 18.01 -4.83 6.56
#